data_AF-T1A4N1-F1
#
_entry.id   AF-T1A4N1-F1
#
_cell.length_a   1.000
_cell.length_b   1.000
_cell.length_c   1.000
_cell.angle_alpha   90.00
_cell.angle_beta   90.00
_cell.angle_gamma   90.00
#
_symmetry.space_group_name_H-M   'P 1'
#
loop_
_entity.id
_entity.type
_entity.pdbx_description
1 polymer ?
#
loop_
_entity_poly.entity_id
_entity_poly.type
_entity_poly.pdbx_seq_one_letter_code
_entity_poly.pdbx_strand_id
1 'polypeptide(L)'
;MTCEVAVMNKRGIALAADSAVTLSDNKGNAKKIYHTAEKLFSLSPELPVAIMTYGAADIMGVPWETVVKVYAQKLDGQRFG
;
A
#
# COMPACT_ATOMS: atom_id res chain seq x y z
N MET A 1 -11.09 0.53 8.95
CA MET A 1 -11.84 0.04 7.78
C MET A 1 -10.97 0.39 6.59
N THR A 2 -10.73 -0.56 5.69
CA THR A 2 -9.85 -0.40 4.53
C THR A 2 -10.58 -1.02 3.33
N CYS A 3 -10.45 -0.40 2.16
CA CYS A 3 -11.03 -0.87 0.91
C CYS A 3 -9.97 -0.82 -0.19
N GLU A 4 -9.70 -1.97 -0.81
CA GLU A 4 -8.92 -2.10 -2.05
C GLU A 4 -9.82 -2.64 -3.16
N VAL A 5 -9.67 -2.09 -4.37
CA VAL A 5 -10.43 -2.52 -5.55
C VAL A 5 -9.49 -2.68 -6.74
N ALA A 6 -9.67 -3.79 -7.46
CA ALA A 6 -9.00 -4.07 -8.73
C ALA A 6 -10.03 -4.46 -9.80
N VAL A 7 -9.97 -3.82 -10.96
CA VAL A 7 -10.78 -4.18 -12.14
C VAL A 7 -9.83 -4.50 -13.29
N MET A 8 -9.90 -5.72 -13.82
CA MET A 8 -8.99 -6.21 -14.86
C MET A 8 -9.76 -6.75 -16.07
N ASN A 9 -9.18 -6.59 -17.26
CA ASN A 9 -9.58 -7.27 -18.48
C ASN A 9 -8.35 -7.72 -19.29
N LYS A 10 -8.56 -8.30 -20.47
CA LYS A 10 -7.46 -8.76 -21.36
C LYS A 10 -6.52 -7.64 -21.83
N ARG A 11 -6.85 -6.37 -21.63
CA ARG A 11 -6.09 -5.20 -22.06
C ARG A 11 -5.35 -4.51 -20.93
N GLY A 12 -5.71 -4.73 -19.67
CA GLY A 12 -5.09 -4.06 -18.54
C GLY A 12 -5.86 -4.17 -17.24
N ILE A 13 -5.42 -3.39 -16.25
CA ILE A 13 -5.92 -3.36 -14.89
C ILE A 13 -6.05 -1.91 -14.40
N ALA A 14 -7.11 -1.62 -13.64
CA ALA A 14 -7.28 -0.40 -12.86
C ALA A 14 -7.32 -0.77 -11.36
N LEU A 15 -6.59 0.00 -10.55
CA LEU A 15 -6.44 -0.21 -9.10
C LEU A 15 -6.86 1.05 -8.34
N ALA A 16 -7.49 0.87 -7.18
CA ALA A 16 -7.84 1.97 -6.27
C ALA A 16 -7.84 1.47 -4.82
N ALA A 17 -7.46 2.34 -3.89
CA ALA A 17 -7.51 2.08 -2.45
C ALA A 17 -7.95 3.32 -1.67
N ASP A 18 -8.53 3.13 -0.48
CA ASP A 18 -8.87 4.23 0.43
C ASP A 18 -7.66 4.71 1.26
N SER A 19 -7.71 5.94 1.77
CA SER A 19 -6.61 6.53 2.55
C SER A 19 -6.82 6.50 4.07
N ALA A 20 -7.89 5.84 4.56
CA ALA A 20 -8.28 5.90 5.96
C ALA A 20 -7.55 4.85 6.83
N VAL A 21 -6.78 5.29 7.82
CA VAL A 21 -6.19 4.43 8.86
C VAL A 21 -6.88 4.69 10.17
N THR A 22 -7.19 3.60 10.87
CA THR A 22 -7.81 3.64 12.19
C THR A 22 -6.75 3.38 13.25
N LEU A 23 -6.44 4.37 14.08
CA LEU A 23 -5.65 4.19 15.29
C LEU A 23 -6.59 3.94 16.47
N SER A 24 -6.34 2.87 17.20
CA SER A 24 -6.95 2.56 18.49
C SER A 24 -5.91 2.79 19.59
N ASP A 25 -6.28 3.50 20.66
CA ASP A 25 -5.44 3.56 21.87
C ASP A 25 -5.28 2.15 22.47
N ASN A 26 -4.16 1.92 23.16
CA ASN A 26 -3.83 0.69 23.91
C ASN A 26 -4.88 0.34 25.00
N LYS A 27 -5.77 1.28 25.33
CA LYS A 27 -6.91 1.10 26.25
C LYS A 27 -8.25 0.85 25.54
N GLY A 28 -8.25 0.63 24.23
CA GLY A 28 -9.45 0.33 23.43
C GLY A 28 -10.39 1.52 23.20
N ASN A 29 -10.00 2.75 23.58
CA ASN A 29 -10.83 3.95 23.46
C ASN A 29 -10.23 4.98 22.49
N ALA A 30 -11.10 5.80 21.90
CA ALA A 30 -10.80 6.76 20.81
C ALA A 30 -10.25 6.12 19.52
N LYS A 31 -11.17 5.81 18.61
CA LYS A 31 -10.93 5.41 17.22
C LYS A 31 -10.56 6.67 16.41
N LYS A 32 -9.29 7.07 16.38
CA LYS A 32 -8.86 8.20 15.53
C LYS A 32 -8.66 7.70 14.10
N ILE A 33 -9.37 8.32 13.17
CA ILE A 33 -9.23 8.03 11.75
C ILE A 33 -8.35 9.10 11.12
N TYR A 34 -7.26 8.67 10.48
CA TYR A 34 -6.37 9.51 9.69
C TYR A 34 -6.58 9.20 8.21
N HIS A 35 -6.69 10.21 7.35
CA HIS A 35 -6.97 10.05 5.92
C HIS A 35 -5.73 10.24 5.03
N THR A 36 -4.54 10.10 5.59
CA THR A 36 -3.26 10.41 4.93
C THR A 36 -2.45 9.18 4.58
N ALA A 37 -3.00 7.98 4.76
CA ALA A 37 -2.26 6.76 4.45
C ALA A 37 -2.32 6.45 2.96
N GLU A 38 -1.16 6.27 2.35
CA GLU A 38 -1.06 5.66 1.04
C GLU A 38 -1.21 4.13 1.21
N LYS A 39 -2.12 3.52 0.46
CA LYS A 39 -2.33 2.06 0.47
C LYS A 39 -2.25 1.44 -0.92
N LEU A 40 -1.90 2.23 -1.94
CA LEU A 40 -1.63 1.81 -3.30
C LEU A 40 -0.31 2.44 -3.71
N PHE A 41 0.70 1.61 -3.93
CA PHE A 41 2.07 2.03 -4.23
C PHE A 41 2.47 1.52 -5.62
N SER A 42 3.12 2.37 -6.42
CA SER A 42 3.83 1.89 -7.62
C SER A 42 5.20 1.33 -7.22
N LEU A 43 5.56 0.15 -7.71
CA LEU A 43 6.85 -0.49 -7.40
C LEU A 43 8.01 0.11 -8.21
N SER A 44 7.77 0.53 -9.44
CA SER A 44 8.74 1.23 -10.29
C SER A 44 8.00 2.04 -11.35
N PRO A 45 8.47 3.24 -11.72
CA PRO A 45 7.90 3.98 -12.84
C PRO A 45 7.98 3.23 -14.18
N GLU A 46 8.98 2.35 -14.35
CA GLU A 46 9.31 1.64 -15.58
C GLU A 46 8.66 0.25 -15.67
N LEU A 47 8.12 -0.25 -14.57
CA LEU A 47 7.50 -1.57 -14.48
C LEU A 47 6.02 -1.44 -14.10
N PRO A 48 5.09 -2.11 -14.80
CA PRO A 48 3.66 -2.05 -14.50
C PRO A 48 3.30 -2.94 -13.29
N VAL A 49 3.95 -2.70 -12.16
CA VAL A 49 3.76 -3.45 -10.91
C VAL A 49 3.36 -2.46 -9.82
N ALA A 50 2.23 -2.75 -9.17
CA ALA A 50 1.71 -1.97 -8.06
C ALA A 50 1.39 -2.89 -6.88
N ILE A 51 1.46 -2.33 -5.66
CA ILE A 51 1.25 -3.02 -4.40
C ILE A 51 0.11 -2.33 -3.65
N MET A 52 -0.86 -3.11 -3.17
CA MET A 52 -1.89 -2.62 -2.26
C MET A 52 -1.80 -3.33 -0.91
N THR A 53 -2.08 -2.61 0.19
CA THR A 53 -1.92 -3.14 1.56
C THR A 53 -3.20 -3.07 2.37
N TYR A 54 -3.63 -4.24 2.86
CA TYR A 54 -4.74 -4.40 3.80
C TYR A 54 -4.24 -4.74 5.20
N GLY A 55 -4.91 -4.21 6.23
CA GLY A 55 -4.66 -4.59 7.62
C GLY A 55 -3.63 -3.69 8.32
N ALA A 56 -2.61 -4.29 8.93
CA ALA A 56 -1.60 -3.57 9.68
C ALA A 56 -0.84 -2.58 8.77
N ALA A 57 -0.67 -1.34 9.23
CA ALA A 57 0.01 -0.28 8.48
C ALA A 57 1.54 -0.47 8.45
N ASP A 58 2.06 -1.36 9.29
CA ASP A 58 3.47 -1.68 9.41
C ASP A 58 3.70 -3.19 9.46
N ILE A 59 4.96 -3.56 9.20
CA ILE A 59 5.52 -4.87 9.45
C ILE A 59 6.70 -4.71 10.39
N MET A 60 6.63 -5.34 11.56
CA MET A 60 7.67 -5.24 12.60
C MET A 60 7.99 -3.78 13.00
N GLY A 61 6.97 -2.90 13.02
CA GLY A 61 7.15 -1.48 13.31
C GLY A 61 7.72 -0.65 12.16
N VAL A 62 7.94 -1.24 10.98
CA VAL A 62 8.36 -0.53 9.77
C VAL A 62 7.15 -0.31 8.85
N PRO A 63 6.81 0.95 8.50
CA PRO A 63 5.68 1.23 7.60
C PRO A 63 5.83 0.55 6.24
N TRP A 64 4.73 0.05 5.69
CA TRP A 64 4.73 -0.58 4.35
C TRP A 64 5.29 0.33 3.27
N GLU A 65 4.99 1.63 3.33
CA GLU A 65 5.54 2.63 2.42
C GLU A 65 7.07 2.62 2.39
N THR A 66 7.71 2.53 3.56
CA THR A 66 9.17 2.47 3.67
C THR A 66 9.71 1.19 3.06
N VAL A 67 9.08 0.04 3.37
CA VAL A 67 9.50 -1.27 2.83
C VAL A 67 9.41 -1.27 1.30
N VAL A 68 8.27 -0.83 0.75
CA VAL A 68 8.04 -0.78 -0.70
C VAL A 68 9.04 0.16 -1.38
N LYS A 69 9.25 1.37 -0.84
CA LYS A 69 10.20 2.34 -1.42
C LYS A 69 11.65 1.84 -1.40
N VAL A 70 12.10 1.22 -0.30
CA VAL A 70 13.44 0.65 -0.22
C VAL A 70 13.61 -0.51 -1.20
N TYR A 71 12.58 -1.35 -1.34
CA TYR A 71 12.61 -2.45 -2.30
C TYR A 71 12.62 -1.95 -3.74
N ALA A 72 11.79 -0.96 -4.08
CA ALA A 72 11.78 -0.28 -5.37
C ALA A 72 13.16 0.27 -5.76
N GLN A 73 13.84 0.93 -4.82
CA GLN A 73 15.20 1.44 -5.02
C GLN A 73 16.21 0.31 -5.28
N LYS A 74 16.11 -0.80 -4.55
CA LYS A 74 16.99 -1.96 -4.77
C LYS A 74 16.72 -2.67 -6.10
N LEU A 75 15.48 -2.62 -6.58
CA LEU A 75 15.09 -3.23 -7.84
C LEU A 75 15.81 -2.56 -9.01
N ASP A 76 16.06 -1.24 -8.95
CA ASP A 76 16.81 -0.47 -9.95
C ASP A 76 16.42 -0.78 -11.42
N GLY A 77 15.12 -0.91 -11.68
CA GLY A 77 14.59 -1.23 -13.01
C GLY A 77 14.84 -2.66 -13.50
N GLN A 78 15.37 -3.55 -12.65
CA GLN A 78 15.51 -4.98 -12.97
C GLN A 78 14.14 -5.59 -13.25
N ARG A 79 14.04 -6.26 -14.39
CA ARG A 79 12.80 -6.90 -14.84
C ARG A 79 12.80 -8.37 -14.41
N PHE A 80 11.66 -8.83 -13.92
CA PHE A 80 11.39 -10.24 -13.75
C PHE A 80 11.00 -10.82 -15.12
N GLY A 81 11.76 -11.80 -15.60
CA GLY A 81 11.57 -12.46 -16.90
C GLY A 81 11.87 -13.94 -16.79
#